data_AF-A0A2U3QFR0-F1
#
_entry.id   AF-A0A2U3QFR0-F1
#
_cell.length_a   1.000
_cell.length_b   1.000
_cell.length_c   1.000
_cell.angle_alpha   90.00
_cell.angle_beta   90.00
_cell.angle_gamma   90.00
#
_symmetry.space_group_name_H-M   'P 1'
#
loop_
_entity.id
_entity.type
_entity.pdbx_description
1 polymer ?
#
loop_
_entity_poly.entity_id
_entity_poly.type
_entity_poly.pdbx_seq_one_letter_code
_entity_poly.pdbx_strand_id
1 'polypeptide(L)'
;MELLTRVEDRGFPLDYLLSRIRGKRACLVSDWNNMMFSGNALEYLASSSYRGFVKATSPEGLRRDLMKEYRWIYLRLNRALLGVLSPFFLYCELRTIYICLRHIKDGAMSKTGQVLFDSLLSDEMKDIFGKGSDISSTVREIEKVFSGLSKTFERVGEVFDHEGLRGFERELTVRYLVMAAGDRLHPLMKDFFVHIIDARNIISLYKFMRLRPGSVPAFIPLGSVSGSVFTEIIEQNDDMRLYRLAGLRGEGPSHLTIEGTLYRNMTIFLKKAGRDPLGVGQILDYLWRCSIEAMNLRVLSYGADIPKEKVSMELVN
;
A
#
# COMPACT_ATOMS: atom_id res chain seq x y z
N MET A 1 -6.90 -11.27 -19.00
CA MET A 1 -5.72 -11.80 -18.29
C MET A 1 -5.90 -11.50 -16.81
N GLU A 2 -5.62 -12.44 -15.92
CA GLU A 2 -5.83 -12.23 -14.47
C GLU A 2 -4.48 -12.21 -13.75
N LEU A 3 -4.17 -11.06 -13.15
CA LEU A 3 -2.92 -10.83 -12.39
C LEU A 3 -3.00 -11.39 -10.96
N LEU A 4 -4.20 -11.65 -10.47
CA LEU A 4 -4.47 -12.24 -9.16
C LEU A 4 -4.96 -13.68 -9.31
N THR A 5 -4.77 -14.48 -8.26
CA THR A 5 -5.22 -15.86 -8.19
C THR A 5 -6.74 -15.94 -8.34
N ARG A 6 -7.23 -16.86 -9.17
CA ARG A 6 -8.66 -17.15 -9.27
C ARG A 6 -9.18 -17.78 -8.00
N VAL A 7 -10.26 -17.22 -7.46
CA VAL A 7 -10.98 -17.81 -6.34
C VAL A 7 -12.32 -18.30 -6.87
N GLU A 8 -12.58 -19.59 -6.71
CA GLU A 8 -13.92 -20.13 -6.92
C GLU A 8 -14.90 -19.46 -5.95
N ASP A 9 -16.09 -19.12 -6.43
CA ASP A 9 -17.10 -18.53 -5.57
C ASP A 9 -17.59 -19.59 -4.58
N ARG A 10 -17.06 -19.53 -3.36
CA ARG A 10 -17.43 -20.45 -2.27
C ARG A 10 -18.75 -20.06 -1.61
N GLY A 11 -19.42 -18.99 -2.06
CA GLY A 11 -20.76 -18.61 -1.61
C GLY A 11 -20.86 -18.20 -0.14
N PHE A 12 -19.76 -17.75 0.49
CA PHE A 12 -19.84 -17.27 1.88
C PHE A 12 -20.76 -16.04 1.95
N PRO A 13 -21.76 -16.03 2.86
CA PRO A 13 -22.60 -14.85 3.05
C PRO A 13 -21.76 -13.63 3.44
N LEU A 14 -22.04 -12.48 2.84
CA LEU A 14 -21.34 -11.23 3.14
C LEU A 14 -21.40 -10.91 4.64
N ASP A 15 -22.55 -11.10 5.27
CA ASP A 15 -22.75 -10.85 6.70
C ASP A 15 -21.84 -11.70 7.59
N TYR A 16 -21.54 -12.93 7.17
CA TYR A 16 -20.59 -13.79 7.87
C TYR A 16 -19.18 -13.19 7.82
N LEU A 17 -18.71 -12.81 6.63
CA LEU A 17 -17.39 -12.19 6.48
C LEU A 17 -17.28 -10.89 7.28
N LEU A 18 -18.28 -10.01 7.18
CA LEU A 18 -18.32 -8.74 7.90
C LEU A 18 -18.33 -8.95 9.42
N SER A 19 -19.08 -9.93 9.93
CA SER A 19 -19.07 -10.30 11.35
C SER A 19 -17.68 -10.73 11.82
N ARG A 20 -16.97 -11.55 11.03
CA ARG A 20 -15.60 -11.97 11.33
C ARG A 20 -14.62 -10.80 11.28
N ILE A 21 -14.76 -9.91 10.30
CA ILE A 21 -13.95 -8.70 10.17
C ILE A 21 -14.15 -7.79 11.40
N ARG A 22 -15.38 -7.60 11.88
CA ARG A 22 -15.64 -6.81 13.09
C ARG A 22 -14.95 -7.38 14.31
N GLY A 23 -15.03 -8.70 14.51
CA GLY A 23 -14.33 -9.39 15.60
C GLY A 23 -12.81 -9.20 15.52
N LYS A 24 -12.22 -9.42 14.33
CA LYS A 24 -10.77 -9.22 14.11
C LYS A 24 -10.34 -7.76 14.28
N ARG A 25 -11.16 -6.81 13.81
CA ARG A 25 -10.91 -5.37 13.95
C ARG A 25 -10.84 -4.94 15.41
N ALA A 26 -11.68 -5.52 16.28
CA ALA A 26 -11.65 -5.23 17.71
C ALA A 26 -10.36 -5.70 18.40
N CYS A 27 -9.58 -6.57 17.76
CA CYS A 27 -8.28 -7.04 18.26
C CYS A 27 -7.09 -6.23 17.72
N LEU A 28 -7.31 -5.25 16.84
CA LEU A 28 -6.26 -4.34 16.38
C LEU A 28 -5.89 -3.35 17.49
N VAL A 29 -4.66 -2.85 17.46
CA VAL A 29 -4.17 -1.87 18.43
C VAL A 29 -4.90 -0.54 18.24
N SER A 30 -5.67 -0.12 19.24
CA SER A 30 -6.43 1.13 19.21
C SER A 30 -5.70 2.33 19.82
N ASP A 31 -4.71 2.09 20.69
CA ASP A 31 -3.93 3.13 21.36
C ASP A 31 -2.43 2.79 21.31
N TRP A 32 -1.78 3.30 20.27
CA TRP A 32 -0.35 3.11 20.04
C TRP A 32 0.52 3.83 21.06
N ASN A 33 0.05 4.97 21.59
CA ASN A 33 0.78 5.71 22.61
C ASN A 33 0.84 4.91 23.90
N ASN A 34 -0.30 4.42 24.38
CA ASN A 34 -0.33 3.58 25.57
C ASN A 34 0.56 2.34 25.41
N MET A 35 0.52 1.67 24.24
CA MET A 35 1.38 0.51 23.99
C MET A 35 2.88 0.83 24.03
N MET A 36 3.32 2.00 23.55
CA MET A 36 4.72 2.41 23.60
C MET A 36 5.21 2.77 25.01
N PHE A 37 4.35 3.40 25.82
CA PHE A 37 4.74 3.91 27.14
C PHE A 37 4.53 2.88 28.26
N SER A 38 3.65 1.88 28.09
CA SER A 38 3.32 0.87 29.11
C SER A 38 4.30 -0.32 29.20
N GLY A 39 5.26 -0.46 28.28
CA GLY A 39 6.25 -1.54 28.30
C GLY A 39 7.05 -1.65 27.01
N ASN A 40 7.78 -2.74 26.83
CA ASN A 40 8.40 -3.08 25.54
C ASN A 40 7.30 -3.52 24.57
N ALA A 41 7.05 -2.75 23.51
CA ALA A 41 6.03 -3.05 22.51
C ALA A 41 6.17 -4.47 21.92
N LEU A 42 7.41 -4.98 21.82
CA LEU A 42 7.67 -6.33 21.33
C LEU A 42 7.23 -7.42 22.32
N GLU A 43 7.36 -7.17 23.62
CA GLU A 43 6.86 -8.07 24.67
C GLU A 43 5.34 -8.10 24.71
N TYR A 44 4.69 -6.95 24.48
CA TYR A 44 3.23 -6.91 24.34
C TYR A 44 2.74 -7.78 23.17
N LEU A 45 3.40 -7.70 22.01
CA LEU A 45 3.06 -8.54 20.84
C LEU A 45 3.29 -10.03 21.09
N ALA A 46 4.30 -10.37 21.88
CA ALA A 46 4.59 -11.75 22.29
C ALA A 46 3.65 -12.25 23.41
N SER A 47 2.93 -11.35 24.08
CA SER A 47 2.04 -11.69 25.19
C SER A 47 0.73 -12.33 24.72
N SER A 48 0.10 -13.11 25.60
CA SER A 48 -1.26 -13.64 25.39
C SER A 48 -2.34 -12.54 25.31
N SER A 49 -2.00 -11.31 25.70
CA SER A 49 -2.92 -10.17 25.70
C SER A 49 -3.11 -9.60 24.29
N TYR A 50 -2.12 -9.73 23.41
CA TYR A 50 -2.25 -9.29 22.02
C TYR A 50 -2.96 -10.37 21.18
N ARG A 51 -4.18 -10.04 20.74
CA ARG A 51 -5.03 -10.93 19.92
C ARG A 51 -5.08 -10.55 18.45
N GLY A 52 -4.23 -9.60 18.02
CA GLY A 52 -4.18 -9.16 16.64
C GLY A 52 -3.61 -10.23 15.69
N PHE A 53 -3.57 -9.89 14.40
CA PHE A 53 -3.17 -10.83 13.34
C PHE A 53 -1.66 -11.00 13.25
N VAL A 54 -0.88 -10.05 13.76
CA VAL A 54 0.58 -10.11 13.74
C VAL A 54 1.08 -11.16 14.74
N LYS A 55 2.10 -11.91 14.35
CA LYS A 55 2.78 -12.90 15.19
C LYS A 55 4.29 -12.74 15.14
N ALA A 56 4.83 -12.25 14.04
CA ALA A 56 6.25 -12.01 13.89
C ALA A 56 6.64 -10.57 14.30
N THR A 57 7.87 -10.42 14.79
CA THR A 57 8.47 -9.13 15.15
C THR A 57 9.45 -8.62 14.10
N SER A 58 9.90 -9.47 13.17
CA SER A 58 10.79 -9.04 12.08
C SER A 58 10.03 -8.29 10.98
N PRO A 59 10.65 -7.32 10.29
CA PRO A 59 10.02 -6.59 9.18
C PRO A 59 9.44 -7.50 8.08
N GLU A 60 10.17 -8.56 7.73
CA GLU A 60 9.72 -9.56 6.75
C GLU A 60 8.54 -10.37 7.29
N GLY A 61 8.56 -10.68 8.59
CA GLY A 61 7.49 -11.38 9.28
C GLY A 61 6.21 -10.57 9.37
N LEU A 62 6.30 -9.29 9.72
CA LEU A 62 5.18 -8.34 9.75
C LEU A 62 4.48 -8.27 8.39
N ARG A 63 5.27 -8.16 7.32
CA ARG A 63 4.74 -8.16 5.94
C ARG A 63 4.03 -9.48 5.64
N ARG A 64 4.64 -10.61 5.99
CA ARG A 64 4.06 -11.94 5.76
C ARG A 64 2.71 -12.09 6.48
N ASP A 65 2.63 -11.66 7.74
CA ASP A 65 1.38 -11.72 8.49
C ASP A 65 0.29 -10.81 7.89
N LEU A 66 0.67 -9.61 7.39
CA LEU A 66 -0.24 -8.75 6.63
C LEU A 66 -0.75 -9.42 5.35
N MET A 67 0.14 -10.04 4.58
CA MET A 67 -0.24 -10.75 3.35
C MET A 67 -1.16 -11.94 3.65
N LYS A 68 -0.92 -12.69 4.73
CA LYS A 68 -1.82 -13.76 5.18
C LYS A 68 -3.20 -13.23 5.54
N GLU A 69 -3.29 -12.08 6.18
CA GLU A 69 -4.58 -11.45 6.51
C GLU A 69 -5.30 -10.99 5.23
N TYR A 70 -4.60 -10.37 4.29
CA TYR A 70 -5.16 -10.00 2.98
C TYR A 70 -5.66 -11.22 2.22
N ARG A 71 -4.87 -12.30 2.21
CA ARG A 71 -5.25 -13.56 1.59
C ARG A 71 -6.44 -14.22 2.28
N TRP A 72 -6.52 -14.15 3.61
CA TRP A 72 -7.66 -14.66 4.37
C TRP A 72 -8.98 -13.99 3.95
N ILE A 73 -8.96 -12.67 3.72
CA ILE A 73 -10.11 -11.93 3.20
C ILE A 73 -10.36 -12.29 1.74
N TYR A 74 -9.35 -12.18 0.88
CA TYR A 74 -9.49 -12.38 -0.56
C TYR A 74 -10.15 -13.71 -0.92
N LEU A 75 -9.73 -14.81 -0.26
CA LEU A 75 -10.28 -16.15 -0.47
C LEU A 75 -11.72 -16.34 0.03
N ARG A 76 -12.30 -15.35 0.70
CA ARG A 76 -13.67 -15.36 1.25
C ARG A 76 -14.58 -14.34 0.59
N LEU A 77 -14.07 -13.53 -0.32
CA LEU A 77 -14.89 -12.60 -1.10
C LEU A 77 -15.66 -13.40 -2.16
N ASN A 78 -16.96 -13.10 -2.30
CA ASN A 78 -17.73 -13.57 -3.44
C ASN A 78 -17.33 -12.81 -4.71
N ARG A 79 -17.82 -13.24 -5.88
CA ARG A 79 -17.45 -12.66 -7.17
C ARG A 79 -17.75 -11.16 -7.29
N ALA A 80 -18.87 -10.69 -6.72
CA ALA A 80 -19.25 -9.28 -6.78
C ALA A 80 -18.27 -8.40 -5.98
N LEU A 81 -17.93 -8.81 -4.76
CA LEU A 81 -16.95 -8.11 -3.93
C LEU A 81 -15.54 -8.18 -4.51
N LEU A 82 -15.16 -9.32 -5.10
CA LEU A 82 -13.89 -9.45 -5.83
C LEU A 82 -13.84 -8.47 -7.00
N GLY A 83 -14.92 -8.32 -7.78
CA GLY A 83 -14.98 -7.33 -8.86
C GLY A 83 -14.73 -5.90 -8.38
N VAL A 84 -15.17 -5.57 -7.16
CA VAL A 84 -14.93 -4.25 -6.56
C VAL A 84 -13.53 -4.12 -5.97
N LEU A 85 -13.06 -5.08 -5.16
CA LEU A 85 -11.85 -4.97 -4.36
C LEU A 85 -10.57 -5.48 -5.05
N SER A 86 -10.68 -6.19 -6.18
CA SER A 86 -9.49 -6.70 -6.90
C SER A 86 -8.45 -5.62 -7.21
N PRO A 87 -8.82 -4.39 -7.61
CA PRO A 87 -7.85 -3.31 -7.78
C PRO A 87 -7.05 -2.99 -6.50
N PHE A 88 -7.69 -3.00 -5.33
CA PHE A 88 -6.97 -2.80 -4.08
C PHE A 88 -5.91 -3.90 -3.85
N PHE A 89 -6.29 -5.18 -4.02
CA PHE A 89 -5.36 -6.28 -3.80
C PHE A 89 -4.21 -6.29 -4.80
N LEU A 90 -4.48 -5.96 -6.07
CA LEU A 90 -3.44 -5.84 -7.08
C LEU A 90 -2.48 -4.68 -6.78
N TYR A 91 -3.00 -3.53 -6.32
CA TYR A 91 -2.16 -2.44 -5.83
C TYR A 91 -1.22 -2.88 -4.69
N CYS A 92 -1.73 -3.67 -3.75
CA CYS A 92 -0.91 -4.23 -2.66
C CYS A 92 0.16 -5.21 -3.17
N GLU A 93 -0.19 -6.06 -4.15
CA GLU A 93 0.73 -7.04 -4.76
C GLU A 93 1.81 -6.42 -5.64
N LEU A 94 1.67 -5.17 -6.11
CA LEU A 94 2.77 -4.45 -6.77
C LEU A 94 4.04 -4.47 -5.92
N ARG A 95 3.90 -4.32 -4.59
CA ARG A 95 5.04 -4.39 -3.68
C ARG A 95 5.66 -5.79 -3.64
N THR A 96 4.86 -6.84 -3.73
CA THR A 96 5.35 -8.23 -3.81
C THR A 96 6.18 -8.42 -5.08
N ILE A 97 5.68 -7.94 -6.23
CA ILE A 97 6.40 -7.95 -7.51
C ILE A 97 7.77 -7.28 -7.34
N TYR A 98 7.83 -6.09 -6.73
CA TYR A 98 9.08 -5.35 -6.53
C TYR A 98 10.06 -6.07 -5.62
N ILE A 99 9.58 -6.69 -4.54
CA ILE A 99 10.43 -7.49 -3.65
C ILE A 99 11.01 -8.68 -4.40
N CYS A 100 10.21 -9.37 -5.21
CA CYS A 100 10.67 -10.51 -6.01
C CYS A 100 11.72 -10.08 -7.03
N LEU A 101 11.51 -8.96 -7.73
CA LEU A 101 12.49 -8.41 -8.67
C LEU A 101 13.82 -8.06 -7.99
N ARG A 102 13.79 -7.51 -6.78
CA ARG A 102 15.01 -7.24 -6.00
C ARG A 102 15.72 -8.53 -5.61
N HIS A 103 14.99 -9.57 -5.19
CA HIS A 103 15.59 -10.87 -4.87
C HIS A 103 16.22 -11.53 -6.10
N ILE A 104 15.59 -11.43 -7.28
CA ILE A 104 16.19 -11.90 -8.54
C ILE A 104 17.47 -11.11 -8.84
N LYS A 105 17.43 -9.78 -8.72
CA LYS A 105 18.60 -8.92 -8.88
C LYS A 105 19.77 -9.34 -7.99
N ASP A 106 19.47 -9.69 -6.74
CA ASP A 106 20.45 -10.05 -5.72
C ASP A 106 20.82 -11.55 -5.74
N GLY A 107 20.31 -12.34 -6.69
CA GLY A 107 20.56 -13.79 -6.79
C GLY A 107 19.92 -14.64 -5.67
N ALA A 108 18.98 -14.08 -4.91
CA ALA A 108 18.38 -14.69 -3.73
C ALA A 108 17.07 -15.47 -4.04
N MET A 109 17.11 -16.39 -5.00
CA MET A 109 15.91 -17.09 -5.52
C MET A 109 15.12 -17.87 -4.45
N SER A 110 15.80 -18.39 -3.42
CA SER A 110 15.13 -19.07 -2.30
C SER A 110 14.22 -18.16 -1.49
N LYS A 111 14.54 -16.85 -1.41
CA LYS A 111 13.69 -15.85 -0.75
C LYS A 111 12.47 -15.50 -1.59
N THR A 112 12.60 -15.49 -2.92
CA THR A 112 11.48 -15.25 -3.85
C THR A 112 10.34 -16.25 -3.63
N GLY A 113 10.65 -17.55 -3.52
CA GLY A 113 9.63 -18.58 -3.26
C GLY A 113 8.85 -18.35 -1.96
N GLN A 114 9.53 -17.93 -0.89
CA GLN A 114 8.88 -17.62 0.39
C GLN A 114 7.95 -16.40 0.29
N VAL A 115 8.33 -15.39 -0.50
CA VAL A 115 7.51 -14.20 -0.73
C VAL A 115 6.26 -14.53 -1.54
N LEU A 116 6.40 -15.39 -2.57
CA LEU A 116 5.30 -15.77 -3.46
C LEU A 116 4.31 -16.75 -2.82
N PHE A 117 4.74 -17.55 -1.85
CA PHE A 117 3.87 -18.56 -1.21
C PHE A 117 2.60 -17.94 -0.59
N ASP A 118 2.75 -16.83 0.13
CA ASP A 118 1.62 -16.11 0.76
C ASP A 118 0.98 -15.04 -0.17
N SER A 119 1.47 -14.89 -1.41
CA SER A 119 1.00 -13.88 -2.36
C SER A 119 -0.29 -14.27 -3.09
N LEU A 120 -1.09 -13.25 -3.39
CA LEU A 120 -2.30 -13.31 -4.20
C LEU A 120 -2.04 -13.24 -5.71
N LEU A 121 -0.80 -13.08 -6.16
CA LEU A 121 -0.46 -13.12 -7.58
C LEU A 121 -0.94 -14.43 -8.23
N SER A 122 -1.37 -14.36 -9.49
CA SER A 122 -1.77 -15.53 -10.26
C SER A 122 -0.64 -16.53 -10.44
N ASP A 123 -0.97 -17.79 -10.75
CA ASP A 123 0.03 -18.82 -11.01
C ASP A 123 0.93 -18.45 -12.21
N GLU A 124 0.37 -17.78 -13.23
CA GLU A 124 1.12 -17.22 -14.35
C GLU A 124 2.19 -16.22 -13.87
N MET A 125 1.82 -15.29 -12.98
CA MET A 125 2.78 -14.34 -12.40
C MET A 125 3.82 -15.03 -11.51
N LYS A 126 3.42 -16.04 -10.73
CA LYS A 126 4.34 -16.81 -9.89
C LYS A 126 5.35 -17.60 -10.73
N ASP A 127 4.90 -18.17 -11.84
CA ASP A 127 5.73 -18.88 -12.81
C ASP A 127 6.80 -17.98 -13.45
N ILE A 128 6.47 -16.73 -13.75
CA ILE A 128 7.43 -15.74 -14.28
C ILE A 128 8.61 -15.58 -13.31
N PHE A 129 8.32 -15.43 -12.02
CA PHE A 129 9.37 -15.32 -10.99
C PHE A 129 10.08 -16.65 -10.68
N GLY A 130 9.40 -17.78 -10.85
CA GLY A 130 9.97 -19.12 -10.63
C GLY A 130 10.93 -19.56 -11.74
N LYS A 131 10.69 -19.11 -12.98
CA LYS A 131 11.49 -19.45 -14.18
C LYS A 131 12.54 -18.40 -14.53
N GLY A 132 12.40 -17.17 -14.02
CA GLY A 132 13.28 -16.05 -14.34
C GLY A 132 14.73 -16.31 -13.93
N SER A 133 15.61 -16.56 -14.89
CA SER A 133 17.05 -16.68 -14.69
C SER A 133 17.75 -15.32 -14.57
N ASP A 134 17.19 -14.29 -15.19
CA ASP A 134 17.71 -12.93 -15.20
C ASP A 134 16.59 -11.88 -15.03
N ILE A 135 16.97 -10.72 -14.49
CA ILE A 135 16.02 -9.66 -14.16
C ILE A 135 15.39 -9.03 -15.42
N SER A 136 16.14 -8.89 -16.51
CA SER A 136 15.67 -8.22 -17.72
C SER A 136 14.58 -9.03 -18.43
N SER A 137 14.75 -10.35 -18.54
CA SER A 137 13.71 -11.25 -19.06
C SER A 137 12.47 -11.25 -18.17
N THR A 138 12.66 -11.30 -16.85
CA THR A 138 11.55 -11.23 -15.88
C THR A 138 10.74 -9.93 -16.03
N VAL A 139 11.41 -8.79 -16.19
CA VAL A 139 10.77 -7.48 -16.42
C VAL A 139 9.93 -7.47 -17.70
N ARG A 140 10.45 -8.04 -18.80
CA ARG A 140 9.73 -8.11 -20.08
C ARG A 140 8.50 -9.01 -20.02
N GLU A 141 8.59 -10.13 -19.32
CA GLU A 141 7.42 -11.00 -19.11
C GLU A 141 6.36 -10.33 -18.24
N ILE A 142 6.76 -9.59 -17.19
CA ILE A 142 5.82 -8.77 -16.40
C ILE A 142 5.14 -7.73 -17.28
N GLU A 143 5.90 -6.99 -18.10
CA GLU A 143 5.33 -6.03 -19.06
C GLU A 143 4.28 -6.69 -19.96
N LYS A 144 4.58 -7.87 -20.50
CA LYS A 144 3.65 -8.60 -21.37
C LYS A 144 2.34 -8.94 -20.66
N VAL A 145 2.40 -9.44 -19.42
CA VAL A 145 1.18 -9.75 -18.65
C VAL A 145 0.39 -8.48 -18.33
N PHE A 146 1.06 -7.40 -17.91
CA PHE A 146 0.39 -6.12 -17.63
C PHE A 146 -0.17 -5.47 -18.90
N SER A 147 0.49 -5.60 -20.04
CA SER A 147 0.00 -5.11 -21.34
C SER A 147 -1.27 -5.83 -21.78
N GLY A 148 -1.44 -7.09 -21.36
CA GLY A 148 -2.69 -7.84 -21.53
C GLY A 148 -3.85 -7.33 -20.65
N LEU A 149 -3.59 -6.51 -19.62
CA LEU A 149 -4.61 -5.80 -18.85
C LEU A 149 -4.95 -4.44 -19.49
N SER A 150 -3.94 -3.68 -19.89
CA SER A 150 -4.10 -2.39 -20.56
C SER A 150 -2.88 -2.06 -21.42
N LYS A 151 -3.12 -1.49 -22.61
CA LYS A 151 -2.05 -1.01 -23.49
C LYS A 151 -1.19 0.09 -22.87
N THR A 152 -1.66 0.75 -21.81
CA THR A 152 -0.88 1.75 -21.08
C THR A 152 0.40 1.18 -20.48
N PHE A 153 0.53 -0.13 -20.33
CA PHE A 153 1.73 -0.80 -19.81
C PHE A 153 2.77 -1.15 -20.88
N GLU A 154 2.44 -1.01 -22.17
CA GLU A 154 3.41 -1.24 -23.25
C GLU A 154 4.64 -0.35 -23.07
N ARG A 155 5.83 -0.90 -23.31
CA ARG A 155 7.14 -0.22 -23.21
C ARG A 155 7.56 0.18 -21.79
N VAL A 156 6.91 -0.34 -20.74
CA VAL A 156 7.37 -0.09 -19.36
C VAL A 156 8.74 -0.72 -19.08
N GLY A 157 9.10 -1.80 -19.77
CA GLY A 157 10.42 -2.44 -19.72
C GLY A 157 11.53 -1.57 -20.31
N GLU A 158 11.23 -0.66 -21.25
CA GLU A 158 12.24 0.29 -21.74
C GLU A 158 12.69 1.25 -20.63
N VAL A 159 11.80 1.59 -19.68
CA VAL A 159 12.17 2.39 -18.51
C VAL A 159 13.13 1.63 -17.60
N PHE A 160 13.03 0.30 -17.53
CA PHE A 160 14.01 -0.51 -16.83
C PHE A 160 15.40 -0.41 -17.49
N ASP A 161 15.47 -0.44 -18.81
CA ASP A 161 16.73 -0.36 -19.54
C ASP A 161 17.44 1.00 -19.34
N HIS A 162 16.68 2.09 -19.16
CA HIS A 162 17.23 3.45 -18.98
C HIS A 162 17.43 3.87 -17.51
N GLU A 163 16.48 3.56 -16.64
CA GLU A 163 16.44 4.04 -15.24
C GLU A 163 16.63 2.91 -14.21
N GLY A 164 16.79 1.67 -14.68
CA GLY A 164 16.94 0.49 -13.85
C GLY A 164 15.66 0.13 -13.09
N LEU A 165 15.82 -0.76 -12.10
CA LEU A 165 14.71 -1.31 -11.32
C LEU A 165 13.85 -0.24 -10.63
N ARG A 166 14.47 0.84 -10.11
CA ARG A 166 13.71 1.91 -9.44
C ARG A 166 12.81 2.67 -10.42
N GLY A 167 13.28 2.94 -11.63
CA GLY A 167 12.48 3.56 -12.68
C GLY A 167 11.30 2.68 -13.07
N PHE A 168 11.54 1.38 -13.27
CA PHE A 168 10.50 0.40 -13.55
C PHE A 168 9.43 0.33 -12.45
N GLU A 169 9.83 0.19 -11.18
CA GLU A 169 8.91 0.15 -10.04
C GLU A 169 8.03 1.42 -9.96
N ARG A 170 8.65 2.59 -10.20
CA ARG A 170 7.94 3.87 -10.22
C ARG A 170 6.93 3.90 -11.36
N GLU A 171 7.36 3.62 -12.58
CA GLU A 171 6.54 3.71 -13.78
C GLU A 171 5.38 2.72 -13.77
N LEU A 172 5.62 1.46 -13.38
CA LEU A 172 4.57 0.47 -13.25
C LEU A 172 3.51 0.91 -12.24
N THR A 173 3.93 1.49 -11.11
CA THR A 173 3.00 2.03 -10.11
C THR A 173 2.18 3.19 -10.66
N VAL A 174 2.82 4.14 -11.35
CA VAL A 174 2.13 5.31 -11.93
C VAL A 174 1.09 4.87 -12.95
N ARG A 175 1.48 4.03 -13.92
CA ARG A 175 0.57 3.50 -14.96
C ARG A 175 -0.58 2.72 -14.35
N TYR A 176 -0.30 1.93 -13.30
CA TYR A 176 -1.33 1.20 -12.59
C TYR A 176 -2.35 2.12 -11.92
N LEU A 177 -1.90 3.15 -11.21
CA LEU A 177 -2.79 4.11 -10.55
C LEU A 177 -3.65 4.90 -11.55
N VAL A 178 -3.05 5.32 -12.67
CA VAL A 178 -3.76 6.05 -13.73
C VAL A 178 -4.84 5.17 -14.37
N MET A 179 -4.50 3.92 -14.72
CA MET A 179 -5.48 2.97 -15.23
C MET A 179 -6.59 2.73 -14.20
N ALA A 180 -6.25 2.40 -12.96
CA ALA A 180 -7.23 2.09 -11.92
C ALA A 180 -8.18 3.28 -11.68
N ALA A 181 -7.67 4.51 -11.58
CA ALA A 181 -8.51 5.70 -11.39
C ALA A 181 -9.33 6.08 -12.64
N GLY A 182 -8.84 5.73 -13.84
CA GLY A 182 -9.50 6.01 -15.12
C GLY A 182 -10.60 5.01 -15.49
N ASP A 183 -10.55 3.79 -14.95
CA ASP A 183 -11.54 2.75 -15.20
C ASP A 183 -12.90 3.03 -14.54
N ARG A 184 -13.93 2.32 -15.01
CA ARG A 184 -15.28 2.32 -14.40
C ARG A 184 -15.29 1.54 -13.09
N LEU A 185 -14.59 2.04 -12.08
CA LEU A 185 -14.57 1.47 -10.75
C LEU A 185 -15.83 1.79 -9.96
N HIS A 186 -16.10 0.96 -8.95
CA HIS A 186 -17.03 1.29 -7.88
C HIS A 186 -16.64 2.66 -7.26
N PRO A 187 -17.59 3.56 -6.95
CA PRO A 187 -17.29 4.92 -6.48
C PRO A 187 -16.29 4.98 -5.32
N LEU A 188 -16.48 4.15 -4.30
CA LEU A 188 -15.55 4.04 -3.18
C LEU A 188 -14.10 3.73 -3.60
N MET A 189 -13.91 2.84 -4.58
CA MET A 189 -12.58 2.46 -5.04
C MET A 189 -11.94 3.57 -5.88
N LYS A 190 -12.75 4.28 -6.66
CA LYS A 190 -12.30 5.48 -7.37
C LYS A 190 -11.80 6.53 -6.38
N ASP A 191 -12.59 6.87 -5.37
CA ASP A 191 -12.21 7.83 -4.32
C ASP A 191 -10.96 7.38 -3.57
N PHE A 192 -10.84 6.08 -3.27
CA PHE A 192 -9.64 5.51 -2.66
C PHE A 192 -8.40 5.75 -3.53
N PHE A 193 -8.44 5.45 -4.83
CA PHE A 193 -7.28 5.68 -5.70
C PHE A 193 -6.97 7.16 -5.92
N VAL A 194 -7.98 8.03 -5.98
CA VAL A 194 -7.78 9.48 -5.99
C VAL A 194 -6.97 9.92 -4.77
N HIS A 195 -7.35 9.47 -3.57
CA HIS A 195 -6.60 9.75 -2.35
C HIS A 195 -5.17 9.18 -2.36
N ILE A 196 -4.96 7.98 -2.93
CA ILE A 196 -3.61 7.40 -3.08
C ILE A 196 -2.75 8.22 -4.04
N ILE A 197 -3.32 8.66 -5.17
CA ILE A 197 -2.64 9.51 -6.16
C ILE A 197 -2.25 10.85 -5.53
N ASP A 198 -3.18 11.51 -4.84
CA ASP A 198 -2.92 12.78 -4.17
C ASP A 198 -1.82 12.65 -3.12
N ALA A 199 -1.89 11.62 -2.28
CA ALA A 199 -0.86 11.36 -1.28
C ALA A 199 0.53 11.18 -1.92
N ARG A 200 0.62 10.46 -3.05
CA ARG A 200 1.89 10.27 -3.77
C ARG A 200 2.41 11.56 -4.40
N ASN A 201 1.54 12.37 -5.00
CA ASN A 201 1.89 13.67 -5.55
C ASN A 201 2.41 14.61 -4.45
N ILE A 202 1.69 14.71 -3.34
CA ILE A 202 2.04 15.56 -2.18
C ILE A 202 3.37 15.11 -1.56
N ILE A 203 3.58 13.81 -1.35
CA ILE A 203 4.86 13.30 -0.82
C ILE A 203 6.01 13.57 -1.80
N SER A 204 5.77 13.46 -3.11
CA SER A 204 6.80 13.72 -4.12
C SER A 204 7.18 15.20 -4.17
N LEU A 205 6.21 16.11 -4.08
CA LEU A 205 6.45 17.55 -3.93
C LEU A 205 7.24 17.84 -2.65
N TYR A 206 6.80 17.30 -1.51
CA TYR A 206 7.50 17.50 -0.23
C TYR A 206 8.96 17.06 -0.29
N LYS A 207 9.22 15.88 -0.86
CA LYS A 207 10.59 15.37 -1.04
C LYS A 207 11.39 16.26 -2.00
N PHE A 208 10.79 16.71 -3.09
CA PHE A 208 11.44 17.61 -4.03
C PHE A 208 11.85 18.93 -3.37
N MET A 209 10.93 19.60 -2.67
CA MET A 209 11.19 20.89 -2.02
C MET A 209 12.25 20.76 -0.91
N ARG A 210 12.22 19.66 -0.14
CA ARG A 210 13.15 19.43 0.96
C ARG A 210 14.54 18.97 0.50
N LEU A 211 14.62 18.07 -0.48
CA LEU A 211 15.89 17.46 -0.90
C LEU A 211 16.53 18.18 -2.10
N ARG A 212 15.77 19.04 -2.79
CA ARG A 212 16.17 19.75 -4.01
C ARG A 212 16.91 18.85 -5.01
N PRO A 213 16.34 17.70 -5.41
CA PRO A 213 16.96 16.87 -6.42
C PRO A 213 16.98 17.65 -7.75
N GLY A 214 17.96 17.36 -8.61
CA GLY A 214 18.15 18.06 -9.89
C GLY A 214 17.03 17.87 -10.92
N SER A 215 16.04 17.03 -10.65
CA SER A 215 14.92 16.72 -11.55
C SER A 215 13.57 16.96 -10.89
N VAL A 216 12.66 17.59 -11.63
CA VAL A 216 11.26 17.81 -11.22
C VAL A 216 10.56 16.45 -10.98
N PRO A 217 9.77 16.31 -9.91
CA PRO A 217 9.05 15.06 -9.63
C PRO A 217 7.97 14.82 -10.70
N ALA A 218 7.81 13.56 -11.09
CA ALA A 218 6.73 13.16 -12.00
C ALA A 218 5.35 13.37 -11.33
N PHE A 219 4.46 14.06 -12.04
CA PHE A 219 3.07 14.24 -11.63
C PHE A 219 2.22 13.03 -12.05
N ILE A 220 1.40 12.53 -11.13
CA ILE A 220 0.43 11.46 -11.39
C ILE A 220 -0.95 12.10 -11.62
N PRO A 221 -1.55 11.98 -12.81
CA PRO A 221 -2.86 12.58 -13.10
C PRO A 221 -4.01 11.79 -12.44
N LEU A 222 -5.24 12.32 -12.56
CA LEU A 222 -6.49 11.74 -12.04
C LEU A 222 -6.65 11.77 -10.51
N GLY A 223 -5.77 12.48 -9.80
CA GLY A 223 -6.00 12.92 -8.42
C GLY A 223 -6.96 14.12 -8.33
N SER A 224 -7.20 14.59 -7.11
CA SER A 224 -7.90 15.86 -6.87
C SER A 224 -6.98 17.07 -7.04
N VAL A 225 -5.65 16.88 -6.90
CA VAL A 225 -4.65 17.90 -7.18
C VAL A 225 -4.46 18.03 -8.69
N SER A 226 -4.72 19.21 -9.26
CA SER A 226 -4.48 19.45 -10.68
C SER A 226 -2.99 19.60 -11.01
N GLY A 227 -2.62 19.32 -12.27
CA GLY A 227 -1.24 19.51 -12.73
C GLY A 227 -0.77 20.97 -12.70
N SER A 228 -1.70 21.93 -12.88
CA SER A 228 -1.40 23.35 -12.72
C SER A 228 -1.02 23.69 -11.28
N VAL A 229 -1.82 23.26 -10.30
CA VAL A 229 -1.54 23.46 -8.87
C VAL A 229 -0.21 22.81 -8.49
N PHE A 230 0.05 21.60 -8.99
CA PHE A 230 1.31 20.89 -8.75
C PHE A 230 2.52 21.67 -9.26
N THR A 231 2.44 22.21 -10.49
CA THR A 231 3.51 22.98 -11.12
C THR A 231 3.70 24.33 -10.43
N GLU A 232 2.62 25.04 -10.11
CA GLU A 232 2.66 26.32 -9.40
C GLU A 232 3.36 26.22 -8.04
N ILE A 233 3.12 25.14 -7.27
CA ILE A 233 3.79 24.91 -5.97
C ILE A 233 5.31 24.81 -6.16
N ILE A 234 5.76 24.15 -7.23
CA ILE A 234 7.18 23.97 -7.55
C ILE A 234 7.80 25.31 -7.95
N GLU A 235 7.17 26.02 -8.89
CA GLU A 235 7.68 27.28 -9.43
C GLU A 235 7.75 28.38 -8.36
N GLN A 236 6.77 28.43 -7.47
CA GLN A 236 6.67 29.45 -6.42
C GLN A 236 7.33 29.03 -5.11
N ASN A 237 7.80 27.78 -5.01
CA ASN A 237 8.29 27.18 -3.77
C ASN A 237 7.30 27.38 -2.59
N ASP A 238 6.01 27.16 -2.82
CA ASP A 238 4.91 27.46 -1.89
C ASP A 238 4.65 26.30 -0.90
N ASP A 239 5.47 26.24 0.16
CA ASP A 239 5.34 25.26 1.25
C ASP A 239 3.95 25.29 1.91
N MET A 240 3.37 26.49 2.05
CA MET A 240 2.08 26.67 2.72
C MET A 240 0.94 26.05 1.94
N ARG A 241 0.97 26.15 0.61
CA ARG A 241 0.00 25.47 -0.25
C ARG A 241 0.20 23.97 -0.24
N LEU A 242 1.44 23.48 -0.22
CA LEU A 242 1.72 22.06 -0.03
C LEU A 242 1.14 21.53 1.30
N TYR A 243 1.36 22.23 2.41
CA TYR A 243 0.82 21.85 3.72
C TYR A 243 -0.71 21.86 3.73
N ARG A 244 -1.35 22.84 3.10
CA ARG A 244 -2.81 22.87 2.95
C ARG A 244 -3.34 21.67 2.16
N LEU A 245 -2.66 21.26 1.07
CA LEU A 245 -3.02 20.06 0.31
C LEU A 245 -2.89 18.79 1.16
N ALA A 246 -1.90 18.71 2.04
CA ALA A 246 -1.76 17.62 3.00
C ALA A 246 -2.85 17.63 4.10
N GLY A 247 -3.64 18.71 4.20
CA GLY A 247 -4.66 18.89 5.24
C GLY A 247 -4.12 19.51 6.54
N LEU A 248 -2.91 20.05 6.53
CA LEU A 248 -2.33 20.79 7.65
C LEU A 248 -2.88 22.23 7.67
N ARG A 249 -3.38 22.65 8.83
CA ARG A 249 -3.99 23.98 9.01
C ARG A 249 -2.94 25.03 9.37
N GLY A 250 -2.15 25.47 8.39
CA GLY A 250 -1.36 26.71 8.47
C GLY A 250 -0.25 26.77 9.53
N GLU A 251 -0.12 25.78 10.40
CA GLU A 251 1.03 25.61 11.27
C GLU A 251 2.17 25.03 10.43
N GLY A 252 3.34 25.67 10.48
CA GLY A 252 4.60 25.10 9.98
C GLY A 252 4.87 23.73 10.62
N PRO A 253 5.94 23.01 10.25
CA PRO A 253 6.11 21.59 10.53
C PRO A 253 5.77 21.25 11.99
N SER A 254 4.54 20.78 12.20
CA SER A 254 4.09 20.32 13.51
C SER A 254 4.75 18.97 13.76
N HIS A 255 4.58 18.43 14.96
CA HIS A 255 5.07 17.10 15.29
C HIS A 255 4.53 15.99 14.37
N LEU A 256 3.53 16.28 13.52
CA LEU A 256 3.01 15.37 12.50
C LEU A 256 3.76 15.56 11.18
N THR A 257 4.38 14.47 10.69
CA THR A 257 4.91 14.45 9.33
C THR A 257 3.76 14.60 8.32
N ILE A 258 4.04 15.18 7.14
CA ILE A 258 3.07 15.24 6.03
C ILE A 258 2.51 13.84 5.76
N GLU A 259 3.37 12.82 5.76
CA GLU A 259 2.99 11.43 5.55
C GLU A 259 2.01 10.93 6.62
N GLY A 260 2.28 11.18 7.90
CA GLY A 260 1.37 10.84 9.00
C GLY A 260 -0.02 11.50 8.84
N THR A 261 -0.05 12.77 8.41
CA THR A 261 -1.32 13.48 8.16
C THR A 261 -2.09 12.87 6.99
N LEU A 262 -1.42 12.53 5.90
CA LEU A 262 -2.04 11.87 4.75
C LEU A 262 -2.65 10.52 5.12
N TYR A 263 -1.93 9.70 5.88
CA TYR A 263 -2.46 8.42 6.37
C TYR A 263 -3.64 8.59 7.31
N ARG A 264 -3.59 9.58 8.22
CA ARG A 264 -4.71 9.90 9.09
C ARG A 264 -5.94 10.32 8.30
N ASN A 265 -5.78 11.17 7.28
CA ASN A 265 -6.88 11.60 6.42
C ASN A 265 -7.53 10.41 5.68
N MET A 266 -6.70 9.49 5.15
CA MET A 266 -7.18 8.24 4.56
C MET A 266 -7.95 7.38 5.59
N THR A 267 -7.43 7.24 6.81
CA THR A 267 -8.10 6.50 7.89
C THR A 267 -9.46 7.11 8.24
N ILE A 268 -9.58 8.44 8.29
CA ILE A 268 -10.84 9.14 8.54
C ILE A 268 -11.84 8.90 7.40
N PHE A 269 -11.38 9.03 6.15
CA PHE A 269 -12.18 8.75 4.96
C PHE A 269 -12.73 7.32 4.97
N LEU A 270 -11.86 6.32 5.17
CA LEU A 270 -12.25 4.91 5.17
C LEU A 270 -13.13 4.57 6.38
N LYS A 271 -12.89 5.14 7.55
CA LYS A 271 -13.78 4.99 8.71
C LYS A 271 -15.19 5.51 8.41
N LYS A 272 -15.32 6.62 7.66
CA LYS A 272 -16.62 7.17 7.25
C LYS A 272 -17.27 6.25 6.21
N ALA A 273 -16.52 5.79 5.21
CA ALA A 273 -17.00 4.86 4.20
C ALA A 273 -17.45 3.51 4.79
N GLY A 274 -16.78 3.03 5.84
CA GLY A 274 -17.11 1.80 6.55
C GLY A 274 -18.27 1.91 7.56
N ARG A 275 -19.00 3.04 7.60
CA ARG A 275 -20.21 3.18 8.42
C ARG A 275 -21.39 2.40 7.87
N ASP A 276 -21.44 2.14 6.57
CA ASP A 276 -22.40 1.21 5.99
C ASP A 276 -22.07 -0.21 6.51
N PRO A 277 -22.92 -0.79 7.37
CA PRO A 277 -22.63 -2.07 8.01
C PRO A 277 -22.63 -3.25 7.04
N LEU A 278 -23.16 -3.09 5.82
CA LEU A 278 -23.21 -4.10 4.77
C LEU A 278 -22.32 -3.73 3.57
N GLY A 279 -21.62 -2.60 3.64
CA GLY A 279 -20.88 -2.04 2.52
C GLY A 279 -19.45 -2.55 2.40
N VAL A 280 -18.93 -2.51 1.17
CA VAL A 280 -17.51 -2.77 0.84
C VAL A 280 -16.55 -1.89 1.66
N GLY A 281 -17.00 -0.71 2.09
CA GLY A 281 -16.24 0.22 2.93
C GLY A 281 -15.75 -0.39 4.24
N GLN A 282 -16.52 -1.30 4.86
CA GLN A 282 -16.10 -1.95 6.10
C GLN A 282 -14.91 -2.89 5.88
N ILE A 283 -14.86 -3.57 4.73
CA ILE A 283 -13.75 -4.45 4.35
C ILE A 283 -12.50 -3.60 4.06
N LEU A 284 -12.65 -2.52 3.29
CA LEU A 284 -11.54 -1.65 2.93
C LEU A 284 -10.94 -0.90 4.14
N ASP A 285 -11.78 -0.38 5.05
CA ASP A 285 -11.32 0.22 6.32
C ASP A 285 -10.54 -0.78 7.17
N TYR A 286 -10.98 -2.05 7.22
CA TYR A 286 -10.24 -3.08 7.94
C TYR A 286 -8.89 -3.41 7.29
N LEU A 287 -8.85 -3.64 5.97
CA LEU A 287 -7.61 -3.91 5.24
C LEU A 287 -6.60 -2.77 5.37
N TRP A 288 -7.09 -1.52 5.35
CA TRP A 288 -6.27 -0.33 5.59
C TRP A 288 -5.72 -0.30 7.02
N ARG A 289 -6.55 -0.54 8.04
CA ARG A 289 -6.09 -0.58 9.44
C ARG A 289 -5.05 -1.67 9.68
N CYS A 290 -5.18 -2.83 9.05
CA CYS A 290 -4.14 -3.86 9.07
C CYS A 290 -2.82 -3.35 8.50
N SER A 291 -2.86 -2.57 7.41
CA SER A 291 -1.64 -1.97 6.82
C SER A 291 -1.00 -0.94 7.75
N ILE A 292 -1.81 -0.10 8.41
CA ILE A 292 -1.34 0.88 9.40
C ILE A 292 -0.72 0.17 10.61
N GLU A 293 -1.36 -0.89 11.11
CA GLU A 293 -0.82 -1.69 12.21
C GLU A 293 0.54 -2.31 11.85
N ALA A 294 0.65 -2.96 10.68
CA ALA A 294 1.92 -3.50 10.22
C ALA A 294 3.00 -2.41 10.02
N MET A 295 2.60 -1.21 9.58
CA MET A 295 3.51 -0.06 9.43
C MET A 295 4.00 0.45 10.79
N ASN A 296 3.10 0.70 11.74
CA ASN A 296 3.44 1.18 13.07
C ASN A 296 4.34 0.18 13.79
N LEU A 297 4.04 -1.12 13.71
CA LEU A 297 4.90 -2.16 14.30
C LEU A 297 6.28 -2.21 13.66
N ARG A 298 6.37 -1.93 12.35
CA ARG A 298 7.66 -1.82 11.68
C ARG A 298 8.43 -0.60 12.18
N VAL A 299 7.79 0.55 12.33
CA VAL A 299 8.40 1.77 12.91
C VAL A 299 8.93 1.48 14.31
N LEU A 300 8.15 0.80 15.15
CA LEU A 300 8.58 0.38 16.50
C LEU A 300 9.78 -0.57 16.48
N SER A 301 9.79 -1.51 15.53
CA SER A 301 10.87 -2.51 15.42
C SER A 301 12.19 -1.88 14.99
N TYR A 302 12.17 -0.90 14.09
CA TYR A 302 13.38 -0.14 13.68
C TYR A 302 13.73 0.98 14.65
N GLY A 303 12.75 1.51 15.37
CA GLY A 303 12.90 2.61 16.31
C GLY A 303 13.26 2.17 17.74
N ALA A 304 13.59 0.90 17.97
CA ALA A 304 13.90 0.37 19.30
C ALA A 304 15.03 1.17 20.01
N ASP A 305 16.00 1.65 19.24
CA ASP A 305 17.14 2.44 19.73
C ASP A 305 16.93 3.97 19.62
N ILE A 306 15.74 4.42 19.18
CA ILE A 306 15.39 5.83 19.00
C ILE A 306 14.56 6.30 20.20
N PRO A 307 14.72 7.55 20.68
CA PRO A 307 13.87 8.10 21.74
C PRO A 307 12.38 7.94 21.42
N LYS A 308 11.60 7.45 22.40
CA LYS A 308 10.18 7.11 22.23
C LYS A 308 9.34 8.29 21.72
N GLU A 309 9.73 9.50 22.06
CA GLU A 309 9.09 10.75 21.62
C GLU A 309 9.28 10.98 20.11
N LYS A 310 10.41 10.57 19.53
CA LYS A 310 10.61 10.64 18.07
C LYS A 310 9.89 9.51 17.36
N VAL A 311 9.83 8.33 17.97
CA VAL A 311 9.10 7.19 17.41
C VAL A 311 7.59 7.46 17.42
N SER A 312 7.04 8.08 18.47
CA SER A 312 5.61 8.42 18.56
C SER A 312 5.15 9.35 17.44
N MET A 313 6.03 10.26 17.02
CA MET A 313 5.77 11.22 15.93
C MET A 313 5.59 10.53 14.56
N GLU A 314 6.14 9.33 14.39
CA GLU A 314 6.05 8.54 13.16
C GLU A 314 4.88 7.54 13.16
N LEU A 315 4.18 7.37 14.30
CA LEU A 315 3.03 6.48 14.39
C LEU A 315 1.75 7.14 13.85
N VAL A 316 0.96 6.35 13.13
CA VAL A 316 -0.35 6.77 12.63
C VAL A 316 -1.44 6.28 13.58
N ASN A 317 -2.26 7.21 14.11
CA ASN A 317 -3.39 6.93 14.98
C ASN A 317 -4.75 7.05 14.26
#